data_AF-A0A930FI23-F1
#
_entry.id   AF-A0A930FI23-F1
#
_cell.length_a   1.000
_cell.length_b   1.000
_cell.length_c   1.000
_cell.angle_alpha   90.00
_cell.angle_beta   90.00
_cell.angle_gamma   90.00
#
_symmetry.space_group_name_H-M   'P 1'
#
loop_
_entity.id
_entity.type
_entity.pdbx_description
1 polymer ?
#
loop_
_entity_poly.entity_id
_entity_poly.type
_entity_poly.pdbx_seq_one_letter_code
_entity_poly.pdbx_strand_id
1 'polypeptide(L)'
;MANNALTNFQCPNCNGPLTFDPASQKLKCGNCGSTFAPAEIEEHYDKQVALSIEEGQKEYSADDTLQWSEEDEQNLRAYNCPSCGAQLITDKNTAATSCPYCGNPTIVPAQFSGALKPDYVIPFKMNKDEAIKKLSDFYGGKPLLPDAFKERNHIEDIKGVYVPFWLYDGTADVDMAFRGTISHSHREGDYTVTVTENYSILRQGTVQFNRVPADGSSKMPDEFMDAIEPYNYNEMIPFEMGYMTGYLADRYDVTAEQDRNRVNTRMRTSSADKIRETVRGYHTLLPRRSNIYIREDKVHYAFLPVWMLTTK
;
A
#
# COMPACT_ATOMS: atom_id res chain seq x y z
N MET A 1 23.14 -20.11 -32.86
CA MET A 1 23.50 -20.36 -31.45
C MET A 1 23.04 -19.18 -30.63
N ALA A 2 22.70 -19.41 -29.36
CA ALA A 2 22.23 -18.47 -28.32
C ALA A 2 20.71 -18.52 -28.03
N ASN A 3 20.29 -19.56 -27.32
CA ASN A 3 19.13 -19.49 -26.43
C ASN A 3 19.61 -18.85 -25.11
N ASN A 4 19.46 -17.52 -24.98
CA ASN A 4 19.64 -16.82 -23.71
C ASN A 4 18.34 -16.89 -22.90
N ALA A 5 18.19 -17.94 -22.10
CA ALA A 5 17.29 -17.92 -20.97
C ALA A 5 18.06 -17.38 -19.76
N LEU A 6 17.87 -16.08 -19.46
CA LEU A 6 18.33 -15.44 -18.24
C LEU A 6 17.48 -15.96 -17.06
N THR A 7 17.89 -17.07 -16.46
CA THR A 7 17.43 -17.49 -15.13
C THR A 7 18.36 -16.88 -14.09
N ASN A 8 17.85 -15.93 -13.31
CA ASN A 8 18.59 -15.03 -12.42
C ASN A 8 19.02 -15.69 -11.08
N PHE A 9 19.61 -16.89 -11.12
CA PHE A 9 20.09 -17.60 -9.92
C PHE A 9 21.63 -17.51 -9.82
N GLN A 10 22.14 -17.11 -8.65
CA GLN A 10 23.57 -17.04 -8.34
C GLN A 10 24.02 -18.29 -7.56
N CYS A 11 25.23 -18.75 -7.86
CA CYS A 11 25.83 -19.91 -7.23
C CYS A 11 26.14 -19.64 -5.74
N PRO A 12 25.62 -20.44 -4.80
CA PRO A 12 25.87 -20.27 -3.36
C PRO A 12 27.35 -20.30 -2.96
N ASN A 13 28.18 -20.94 -3.78
CA ASN A 13 29.59 -21.19 -3.47
C ASN A 13 30.54 -20.10 -4.02
N CYS A 14 30.10 -19.29 -5.00
CA CYS A 14 31.00 -18.32 -5.64
C CYS A 14 30.30 -17.10 -6.28
N ASN A 15 28.99 -16.95 -6.08
CA ASN A 15 28.11 -15.92 -6.65
C ASN A 15 28.12 -15.79 -8.18
N GLY A 16 28.69 -16.77 -8.89
CA GLY A 16 28.66 -16.82 -10.35
C GLY A 16 27.27 -17.20 -10.88
N PRO A 17 26.91 -16.80 -12.11
CA PRO A 17 25.62 -17.13 -12.69
C PRO A 17 25.44 -18.65 -12.85
N LEU A 18 24.25 -19.14 -12.52
CA LEU A 18 23.86 -20.53 -12.74
C LEU A 18 23.11 -20.66 -14.06
N THR A 19 23.49 -21.65 -14.86
CA THR A 19 22.80 -22.01 -16.10
C THR A 19 22.12 -23.35 -15.93
N PHE A 20 20.86 -23.45 -16.38
CA PHE A 20 20.14 -24.71 -16.35
C PHE A 20 20.61 -25.63 -17.47
N ASP A 21 21.01 -26.85 -17.11
CA ASP A 21 21.37 -27.90 -18.05
C ASP A 21 20.19 -28.87 -18.22
N PRO A 22 19.51 -28.87 -19.39
CA PRO A 22 18.34 -29.71 -19.63
C PRO A 22 18.62 -31.21 -19.57
N ALA A 23 19.86 -31.63 -19.87
CA ALA A 23 20.22 -33.05 -19.89
C ALA A 23 20.33 -33.65 -18.49
N SER A 24 20.79 -32.85 -17.52
CA SER A 24 20.96 -33.27 -16.13
C SER A 24 19.85 -32.77 -15.20
N GLN A 25 18.97 -31.88 -15.68
CA GLN A 25 17.92 -31.21 -14.90
C GLN A 25 18.47 -30.47 -13.67
N LYS A 26 19.69 -29.95 -13.79
CA LYS A 26 20.42 -29.27 -12.71
C LYS A 26 20.93 -27.90 -13.16
N LEU A 27 21.14 -27.02 -12.18
CA LEU A 27 21.76 -25.73 -12.36
C LEU A 27 23.29 -25.87 -12.22
N LYS A 28 24.04 -25.45 -13.22
CA LYS A 28 25.51 -25.54 -13.24
C LYS A 28 26.13 -24.15 -13.20
N CYS A 29 27.12 -23.97 -12.33
CA CYS A 29 27.91 -22.75 -12.30
C CYS A 29 29.04 -22.84 -13.32
N GLY A 30 29.08 -21.90 -14.27
CA GLY A 30 30.18 -21.80 -15.24
C GLY A 30 31.52 -21.35 -14.64
N ASN A 31 31.52 -20.79 -13.42
CA ASN A 31 32.71 -20.20 -12.81
C ASN A 31 33.44 -21.15 -11.84
N CYS A 32 32.72 -21.81 -10.92
CA CYS A 32 33.31 -22.76 -9.97
C CYS A 32 33.03 -24.23 -10.29
N GLY A 33 32.20 -24.52 -11.30
CA GLY A 33 31.88 -25.88 -11.73
C GLY A 33 30.90 -26.65 -10.85
N SER A 34 30.43 -26.08 -9.74
CA SER A 34 29.42 -26.70 -8.87
C SER A 34 28.08 -26.91 -9.60
N THR A 35 27.37 -27.97 -9.23
CA THR A 35 26.04 -28.32 -9.77
C THR A 35 25.05 -28.45 -8.63
N PHE A 36 23.88 -27.85 -8.78
CA PHE A 36 22.83 -27.81 -7.76
C PHE A 36 21.50 -28.28 -8.34
N ALA A 37 20.69 -28.94 -7.52
CA ALA A 37 19.30 -29.14 -7.88
C ALA A 37 18.54 -27.79 -7.80
N PRO A 38 17.56 -27.52 -8.68
CA PRO A 38 16.77 -26.28 -8.61
C PRO A 38 16.16 -26.02 -7.23
N ALA A 39 15.63 -27.06 -6.58
CA ALA A 39 15.04 -26.96 -5.24
C ALA A 39 16.06 -26.56 -4.15
N GLU A 40 17.34 -26.95 -4.28
CA GLU A 40 18.39 -26.57 -3.32
C GLU A 40 18.77 -25.10 -3.44
N ILE A 41 18.66 -24.55 -4.65
CA ILE A 41 18.87 -23.12 -4.91
C ILE A 41 17.68 -22.31 -4.42
N GLU A 42 16.45 -22.74 -4.70
CA GLU A 42 15.24 -22.11 -4.17
C GLU A 42 15.26 -22.07 -2.64
N GLU A 43 15.60 -23.18 -1.97
CA GLU A 43 15.68 -23.23 -0.51
C GLU A 43 16.82 -22.36 0.07
N HIS A 44 17.94 -22.21 -0.66
CA HIS A 44 19.03 -21.32 -0.26
C HIS A 44 18.65 -19.83 -0.43
N TYR A 45 17.89 -19.49 -1.47
CA TYR A 45 17.36 -18.14 -1.66
C TYR A 45 16.27 -17.82 -0.64
N ASP A 46 15.37 -18.76 -0.35
CA ASP A 46 14.36 -18.62 0.70
C ASP A 46 15.00 -18.44 2.09
N LYS A 47 16.12 -19.14 2.35
CA LYS A 47 16.88 -18.98 3.61
C LYS A 47 17.68 -17.68 3.67
N GLN A 48 18.17 -17.12 2.56
CA GLN A 48 18.83 -15.81 2.56
C GLN A 48 17.85 -14.63 2.71
N VAL A 49 16.59 -14.80 2.29
CA VAL A 49 15.52 -13.84 2.61
C VAL A 49 15.09 -13.94 4.08
N ALA A 50 15.33 -15.08 4.73
CA ALA A 50 14.93 -15.35 6.12
C ALA A 50 16.01 -15.10 7.20
N LEU A 51 17.19 -14.56 6.85
CA LEU A 51 18.28 -14.32 7.82
C LEU A 51 18.74 -12.86 7.82
N SER A 52 17.91 -12.01 8.41
CA SER A 52 18.35 -10.79 9.11
C SER A 52 17.31 -10.39 10.17
N ILE A 53 17.04 -11.33 11.10
CA ILE A 53 16.37 -11.02 12.37
C ILE A 53 17.47 -10.98 13.43
N GLU A 54 17.95 -9.78 13.73
CA GLU A 54 18.48 -9.46 15.04
C GLU A 54 17.46 -8.54 15.74
N GLU A 55 17.02 -8.99 16.91
CA GLU A 55 16.17 -8.24 17.82
C GLU A 55 16.91 -6.99 18.29
N GLY A 56 16.40 -5.83 17.91
CA GLY A 56 16.85 -4.53 18.36
C GLY A 56 16.02 -3.46 17.67
N GLN A 57 15.56 -2.47 18.41
CA GLN A 57 14.84 -1.30 17.87
C GLN A 57 15.63 -0.70 16.71
N LYS A 58 15.29 -1.05 15.47
CA LYS A 58 15.80 -0.36 14.29
C LYS A 58 14.90 0.85 14.06
N GLU A 59 15.47 2.02 14.29
CA GLU A 59 15.00 3.24 13.64
C GLU A 59 14.88 2.97 12.14
N TYR A 60 13.72 3.29 11.57
CA TYR A 60 13.52 3.31 10.13
C TYR A 60 14.48 4.33 9.53
N SER A 61 15.62 3.89 9.00
CA SER A 61 16.43 4.70 8.12
C SER A 61 15.96 4.50 6.68
N ALA A 62 15.98 5.57 5.89
CA ALA A 62 15.71 5.57 4.44
C ALA A 62 16.73 4.75 3.60
N ASP A 63 17.40 3.78 4.22
CA ASP A 63 18.49 2.98 3.66
C ASP A 63 17.98 1.68 3.01
N ASP A 64 16.76 1.24 3.36
CA ASP A 64 16.07 0.10 2.71
C ASP A 64 15.16 0.51 1.54
N THR A 65 15.09 1.81 1.24
CA THR A 65 14.25 2.36 0.16
C THR A 65 15.09 2.65 -1.08
N LEU A 66 14.56 2.28 -2.25
CA LEU A 66 15.26 2.51 -3.51
C LEU A 66 15.52 4.01 -3.71
N GLN A 67 16.73 4.34 -4.12
CA GLN A 67 17.10 5.68 -4.57
C GLN A 67 17.02 5.73 -6.10
N TRP A 68 16.79 6.92 -6.64
CA TRP A 68 16.92 7.11 -8.08
C TRP A 68 18.38 7.02 -8.48
N SER A 69 18.65 6.30 -9.57
CA SER A 69 19.98 6.32 -10.18
C SER A 69 20.20 7.64 -10.92
N GLU A 70 21.45 8.06 -11.12
CA GLU A 70 21.76 9.25 -11.91
C GLU A 70 21.14 9.21 -13.33
N GLU A 71 21.02 8.01 -13.92
CA GLU A 71 20.35 7.81 -15.20
C GLU A 71 18.83 8.00 -15.10
N ASP A 72 18.20 7.49 -14.03
CA ASP A 72 16.76 7.72 -13.80
C ASP A 72 16.47 9.22 -13.63
N GLU A 73 17.30 9.93 -12.85
CA GLU A 73 17.13 11.38 -12.60
C GLU A 73 17.20 12.20 -13.89
N GLN A 74 18.09 11.83 -14.82
CA GLN A 74 18.18 12.48 -16.14
C GLN A 74 16.96 12.23 -17.03
N ASN A 75 16.22 11.15 -16.79
CA ASN A 75 15.01 10.79 -17.52
C ASN A 75 13.72 11.26 -16.83
N LEU A 76 13.83 11.94 -15.69
CA LEU A 76 12.73 12.53 -14.95
C LEU A 76 12.66 14.05 -15.17
N ARG A 77 11.44 14.58 -15.10
CA ARG A 77 11.16 16.01 -14.98
C ARG A 77 10.40 16.26 -13.69
N ALA A 78 10.79 17.28 -12.95
CA ALA A 78 10.07 17.76 -11.80
C ALA A 78 9.34 19.07 -12.11
N TYR A 79 8.20 19.28 -11.46
CA TYR A 79 7.40 20.49 -11.57
C TYR A 79 6.91 20.92 -10.19
N ASN A 80 6.98 22.21 -9.90
CA ASN A 80 6.45 22.80 -8.68
C ASN A 80 5.24 23.68 -8.98
N CYS A 81 4.16 23.48 -8.24
CA CYS A 81 2.99 24.34 -8.34
C CYS A 81 3.10 25.51 -7.33
N PRO A 82 3.14 26.78 -7.79
CA PRO A 82 3.24 27.93 -6.88
C PRO A 82 1.94 28.21 -6.10
N SER A 83 0.80 27.67 -6.54
CA SER A 83 -0.49 27.91 -5.88
C SER A 83 -0.77 26.98 -4.71
N CYS A 84 -0.42 25.70 -4.82
CA CYS A 84 -0.71 24.69 -3.80
C CYS A 84 0.53 23.99 -3.25
N GLY A 85 1.73 24.31 -3.75
CA GLY A 85 2.98 23.70 -3.31
C GLY A 85 3.18 22.24 -3.71
N ALA A 86 2.34 21.70 -4.63
CA ALA A 86 2.52 20.34 -5.15
C ALA A 86 3.85 20.20 -5.89
N GLN A 87 4.53 19.07 -5.65
CA GLN A 87 5.79 18.71 -6.29
C GLN A 87 5.54 17.47 -7.13
N LEU A 88 5.51 17.63 -8.45
CA LEU A 88 5.13 16.58 -9.38
C LEU A 88 6.36 16.07 -10.11
N ILE A 89 6.39 14.79 -10.40
CA ILE A 89 7.44 14.12 -11.18
C ILE A 89 6.80 13.36 -12.34
N THR A 90 7.48 13.32 -13.48
CA THR A 90 7.00 12.68 -14.70
C THR A 90 8.18 12.26 -15.58
N ASP A 91 7.94 11.41 -16.57
CA ASP A 91 8.96 11.07 -17.56
C ASP A 91 9.34 12.29 -18.42
N LYS A 92 10.54 12.26 -19.03
CA LYS A 92 11.09 13.35 -19.85
C LYS A 92 10.26 13.74 -21.07
N ASN A 93 9.38 12.89 -21.58
CA ASN A 93 8.57 13.15 -22.77
C ASN A 93 7.19 13.69 -22.43
N THR A 94 6.73 13.50 -21.18
CA THR A 94 5.45 14.03 -20.72
C THR A 94 5.63 15.44 -20.18
N ALA A 95 4.77 16.35 -20.65
CA ALA A 95 4.70 17.71 -20.16
C ALA A 95 3.41 17.89 -19.35
N ALA A 96 3.57 18.24 -18.08
CA ALA A 96 2.45 18.66 -17.28
C ALA A 96 1.97 20.05 -17.78
N THR A 97 0.70 20.18 -18.14
CA THR A 97 0.12 21.44 -18.65
C THR A 97 -0.59 22.25 -17.57
N SER A 98 -0.96 21.60 -16.46
CA SER A 98 -1.57 22.24 -15.29
C SER A 98 -1.53 21.31 -14.07
N CYS A 99 -1.49 21.91 -12.88
CA CYS A 99 -1.49 21.19 -11.61
C CYS A 99 -2.75 20.30 -11.47
N PRO A 100 -2.61 19.01 -11.07
CA PRO A 100 -3.75 18.11 -10.93
C PRO A 100 -4.54 18.33 -9.64
N TYR A 101 -4.01 19.10 -8.68
CA TYR A 101 -4.67 19.37 -7.41
C TYR A 101 -5.54 20.63 -7.44
N CYS A 102 -5.03 21.72 -8.01
CA CYS A 102 -5.70 23.04 -7.99
C CYS A 102 -6.01 23.60 -9.39
N GLY A 103 -5.66 22.87 -10.45
CA GLY A 103 -5.89 23.31 -11.83
C GLY A 103 -5.06 24.52 -12.27
N ASN A 104 -4.01 24.92 -11.53
CA ASN A 104 -3.16 26.04 -11.95
C ASN A 104 -2.35 25.66 -13.21
N PRO A 105 -2.49 26.37 -14.35
CA PRO A 105 -1.71 26.12 -15.56
C PRO A 105 -0.23 26.51 -15.45
N THR A 106 0.11 27.38 -14.51
CA THR A 106 1.48 27.86 -14.29
C THR A 106 2.22 26.96 -13.31
N ILE A 107 2.57 25.76 -13.76
CA ILE A 107 3.50 24.89 -13.05
C ILE A 107 4.94 25.17 -13.52
N VAL A 108 5.87 25.26 -12.58
CA VAL A 108 7.24 25.70 -12.86
C VAL A 108 8.15 24.47 -12.93
N PRO A 109 8.90 24.27 -14.04
CA PRO A 109 9.91 23.22 -14.09
C PRO A 109 10.91 23.37 -12.94
N ALA A 110 11.20 22.26 -12.28
CA ALA A 110 12.14 22.17 -11.18
C ALA A 110 13.21 21.13 -11.50
N GLN A 111 14.36 21.25 -10.83
CA GLN A 111 15.35 20.19 -10.86
C GLN A 111 14.88 19.04 -9.96
N PHE A 112 14.93 17.83 -10.49
CA PHE A 112 14.68 16.64 -9.70
C PHE A 112 15.88 16.38 -8.77
N SER A 113 15.63 16.17 -7.47
CA SER A 113 16.66 15.74 -6.52
C SER A 113 16.07 15.11 -5.26
N GLY A 114 16.71 14.04 -4.78
CA GLY A 114 16.55 13.52 -3.41
C GLY A 114 15.13 13.08 -3.03
N ALA A 115 14.37 12.53 -3.97
CA ALA A 115 13.14 11.79 -3.66
C ALA A 115 13.46 10.29 -3.59
N LEU A 116 12.67 9.51 -2.85
CA LEU A 116 12.75 8.06 -2.93
C LEU A 116 12.15 7.56 -4.25
N LYS A 117 12.70 6.46 -4.76
CA LYS A 117 12.13 5.67 -5.84
C LYS A 117 11.15 4.67 -5.22
N PRO A 118 9.92 4.54 -5.73
CA PRO A 118 8.99 3.53 -5.24
C PRO A 118 9.55 2.13 -5.39
N ASP A 119 9.24 1.27 -4.43
CA ASP A 119 9.47 -0.17 -4.53
C ASP A 119 8.47 -0.78 -5.51
N TYR A 120 7.23 -0.30 -5.48
CA TYR A 120 6.10 -0.88 -6.20
C TYR A 120 5.20 0.15 -6.87
N VAL A 121 4.40 -0.33 -7.82
CA VAL A 121 3.32 0.43 -8.46
C VAL A 121 2.12 -0.47 -8.74
N ILE A 122 0.92 0.10 -8.68
CA ILE A 122 -0.26 -0.48 -9.33
C ILE A 122 -0.48 0.31 -10.63
N PRO A 123 -0.27 -0.27 -11.82
CA PRO A 123 -0.39 0.48 -13.07
C PRO A 123 -1.82 0.96 -13.36
N PHE A 124 -1.95 2.10 -14.05
CA PHE A 124 -3.24 2.51 -14.60
C PHE A 124 -3.79 1.45 -15.57
N LYS A 125 -5.00 0.95 -15.27
CA LYS A 125 -5.70 -0.06 -16.10
C LYS A 125 -6.56 0.51 -17.21
N MET A 126 -6.94 1.77 -17.07
CA MET A 126 -7.77 2.47 -18.03
C MET A 126 -7.04 3.71 -18.50
N ASN A 127 -7.25 4.08 -19.74
CA ASN A 127 -6.76 5.35 -20.28
C ASN A 127 -7.72 6.50 -19.92
N LYS A 128 -7.33 7.73 -20.29
CA LYS A 128 -8.11 8.94 -20.02
C LYS A 128 -9.52 8.88 -20.61
N ASP A 129 -9.67 8.42 -21.85
CA ASP A 129 -10.97 8.37 -22.54
C ASP A 129 -11.94 7.41 -21.85
N GLU A 130 -11.43 6.26 -21.38
CA GLU A 130 -12.19 5.30 -20.60
C GLU A 130 -12.61 5.86 -19.23
N ALA A 131 -11.72 6.60 -18.57
CA ALA A 131 -12.03 7.26 -17.30
C ALA A 131 -13.12 8.33 -17.48
N ILE A 132 -13.01 9.17 -18.52
CA ILE A 132 -14.05 10.16 -18.91
C ILE A 132 -15.38 9.46 -19.15
N LYS A 133 -15.38 8.37 -19.92
CA LYS A 133 -16.59 7.61 -20.23
C LYS A 133 -17.24 7.06 -18.95
N LYS A 134 -16.47 6.40 -18.08
CA LYS A 134 -17.00 5.86 -16.81
C LYS A 134 -17.55 6.95 -15.89
N LEU A 135 -16.88 8.10 -15.83
CA LEU A 135 -17.35 9.23 -15.03
C LEU A 135 -18.65 9.82 -15.59
N SER A 136 -18.73 9.99 -16.91
CA SER A 136 -19.94 10.44 -17.61
C SER A 136 -21.11 9.48 -17.39
N ASP A 137 -20.87 8.16 -17.53
CA ASP A 137 -21.86 7.12 -17.28
C ASP A 137 -22.34 7.15 -15.81
N PHE A 138 -21.43 7.38 -14.86
CA PHE A 138 -21.76 7.52 -13.44
C PHE A 138 -22.63 8.77 -13.16
N TYR A 139 -22.40 9.88 -13.85
CA TYR A 139 -23.24 11.07 -13.75
C TYR A 139 -24.62 10.91 -14.41
N GLY A 140 -24.73 9.97 -15.36
CA GLY A 140 -25.97 9.61 -16.01
C GLY A 140 -27.09 9.27 -15.00
N GLY A 141 -28.27 9.85 -15.20
CA GLY A 141 -29.45 9.55 -14.39
C GLY A 141 -29.50 10.18 -12.99
N LYS A 142 -28.60 11.11 -12.66
CA LYS A 142 -28.63 11.86 -11.39
C LYS A 142 -29.33 13.22 -11.54
N PRO A 143 -30.62 13.35 -11.17
CA PRO A 143 -31.39 14.58 -11.40
C PRO A 143 -30.93 15.76 -10.52
N LEU A 144 -30.35 15.49 -9.35
CA LEU A 144 -29.86 16.50 -8.41
C LEU A 144 -28.41 16.93 -8.65
N LEU A 145 -27.71 16.34 -9.63
CA LEU A 145 -26.34 16.71 -9.96
C LEU A 145 -26.34 18.05 -10.70
N PRO A 146 -25.68 19.11 -10.17
CA PRO A 146 -25.62 20.41 -10.83
C PRO A 146 -25.02 20.31 -12.24
N ASP A 147 -25.53 21.13 -13.16
CA ASP A 147 -25.15 21.05 -14.57
C ASP A 147 -23.65 21.32 -14.80
N ALA A 148 -23.01 22.11 -13.93
CA ALA A 148 -21.56 22.35 -13.95
C ALA A 148 -20.71 21.06 -13.91
N PHE A 149 -21.22 19.97 -13.32
CA PHE A 149 -20.54 18.66 -13.32
C PHE A 149 -20.85 17.82 -14.57
N LYS A 150 -21.91 18.15 -15.31
CA LYS A 150 -22.33 17.44 -16.54
C LYS A 150 -21.76 18.07 -17.80
N GLU A 151 -21.28 19.32 -17.72
CA GLU A 151 -20.66 19.99 -18.86
C GLU A 151 -19.38 19.28 -19.29
N ARG A 152 -19.32 18.87 -20.57
CA ARG A 152 -18.21 18.05 -21.12
C ARG A 152 -16.84 18.68 -20.92
N ASN A 153 -16.74 20.01 -21.01
CA ASN A 153 -15.47 20.72 -20.87
C ASN A 153 -14.81 20.48 -19.51
N HIS A 154 -15.58 20.20 -18.45
CA HIS A 154 -15.03 19.90 -17.13
C HIS A 154 -14.67 18.43 -16.97
N ILE A 155 -15.45 17.50 -17.51
CA ILE A 155 -15.14 16.06 -17.42
C ILE A 155 -13.82 15.74 -18.15
N GLU A 156 -13.52 16.45 -19.24
CA GLU A 156 -12.27 16.31 -20.00
C GLU A 156 -11.02 16.76 -19.23
N ASP A 157 -11.16 17.53 -18.16
CA ASP A 157 -10.05 17.97 -17.30
C ASP A 157 -9.55 16.88 -16.34
N ILE A 158 -10.13 15.68 -16.39
CA ILE A 158 -9.68 14.54 -15.57
C ILE A 158 -8.21 14.21 -15.85
N LYS A 159 -7.46 13.95 -14.77
CA LYS A 159 -6.02 13.65 -14.82
C LYS A 159 -5.71 12.39 -14.04
N GLY A 160 -4.88 11.54 -14.62
CA GLY A 160 -4.30 10.40 -13.92
C GLY A 160 -3.06 10.86 -13.13
N VAL A 161 -3.07 10.60 -11.84
CA VAL A 161 -1.96 10.88 -10.93
C VAL A 161 -1.59 9.63 -10.16
N TYR A 162 -0.30 9.28 -10.13
CA TYR A 162 0.23 8.34 -9.15
C TYR A 162 0.44 9.05 -7.83
N VAL A 163 -0.23 8.56 -6.79
CA VAL A 163 -0.15 9.09 -5.44
C VAL A 163 0.87 8.26 -4.66
N PRO A 164 1.78 8.90 -3.90
CA PRO A 164 2.70 8.22 -3.03
C PRO A 164 1.96 7.56 -1.86
N PHE A 165 2.22 6.29 -1.60
CA PHE A 165 1.70 5.57 -0.44
C PHE A 165 2.82 4.85 0.31
N TRP A 166 2.74 4.91 1.63
CA TRP A 166 3.47 4.06 2.56
C TRP A 166 2.60 2.84 2.87
N LEU A 167 3.16 1.64 2.71
CA LEU A 167 2.46 0.38 2.97
C LEU A 167 3.13 -0.32 4.15
N TYR A 168 2.43 -0.36 5.29
CA TYR A 168 2.96 -0.88 6.54
C TYR A 168 2.58 -2.34 6.73
N ASP A 169 3.59 -3.18 6.84
CA ASP A 169 3.48 -4.55 7.35
C ASP A 169 3.72 -4.52 8.86
N GLY A 170 2.96 -5.33 9.59
CA GLY A 170 3.10 -5.38 11.03
C GLY A 170 2.26 -6.44 11.68
N THR A 171 2.54 -6.66 12.96
CA THR A 171 1.90 -7.67 13.77
C THR A 171 1.37 -7.03 15.05
N ALA A 172 0.09 -7.23 15.34
CA ALA A 172 -0.56 -6.77 16.55
C ALA A 172 -0.75 -7.92 17.54
N ASP A 173 -0.09 -7.85 18.69
CA ASP A 173 -0.33 -8.76 19.81
C ASP A 173 -1.41 -8.15 20.71
N VAL A 174 -2.50 -8.90 20.87
CA VAL A 174 -3.72 -8.44 21.52
C VAL A 174 -3.99 -9.23 22.78
N ASP A 175 -4.25 -8.52 23.88
CA ASP A 175 -4.82 -9.04 25.12
C ASP A 175 -6.03 -8.18 25.50
N MET A 176 -7.22 -8.78 25.37
CA MET A 176 -8.48 -8.13 25.71
C MET A 176 -9.26 -8.93 26.74
N ALA A 177 -9.85 -8.19 27.68
CA ALA A 177 -10.79 -8.72 28.65
C ALA A 177 -12.15 -8.08 28.46
N PHE A 178 -13.21 -8.88 28.52
CA PHE A 178 -14.59 -8.43 28.43
C PHE A 178 -15.41 -8.98 29.60
N ARG A 179 -16.45 -8.24 29.96
CA ARG A 179 -17.56 -8.77 30.76
C ARG A 179 -18.70 -9.10 29.82
N GLY A 180 -19.04 -10.39 29.71
CA GLY A 180 -20.21 -10.85 29.00
C GLY A 180 -21.36 -11.14 29.96
N THR A 181 -22.60 -10.94 29.52
CA THR A 181 -23.77 -11.40 30.27
C THR A 181 -24.69 -12.27 29.44
N ILE A 182 -25.30 -13.27 30.08
CA ILE A 182 -26.43 -14.02 29.55
C ILE A 182 -27.56 -13.84 30.56
N SER A 183 -28.73 -13.43 30.08
CA SER A 183 -29.89 -13.16 30.93
C SER A 183 -31.07 -13.97 30.42
N HIS A 184 -31.65 -14.80 31.27
CA HIS A 184 -32.87 -15.54 30.98
C HIS A 184 -33.91 -15.23 32.06
N SER A 185 -35.18 -15.31 31.69
CA SER A 185 -36.29 -15.06 32.61
C SER A 185 -37.24 -16.25 32.61
N HIS A 186 -37.68 -16.65 33.79
CA HIS A 186 -38.70 -17.68 33.99
C HIS A 186 -39.71 -17.25 35.04
N ARG A 187 -40.85 -17.92 35.06
CA ARG A 187 -41.93 -17.62 36.00
C ARG A 187 -41.85 -18.56 37.20
N GLU A 188 -41.83 -17.99 38.40
CA GLU A 188 -41.93 -18.72 39.67
C GLU A 188 -43.17 -18.22 40.42
N GLY A 189 -44.27 -18.97 40.30
CA GLY A 189 -45.58 -18.56 40.82
C GLY A 189 -46.08 -17.27 40.17
N ASP A 190 -46.27 -16.22 40.99
CA ASP A 190 -46.70 -14.90 40.55
C ASP A 190 -45.54 -13.97 40.18
N TYR A 191 -44.30 -14.41 40.37
CA TYR A 191 -43.10 -13.62 40.07
C TYR A 191 -42.49 -13.99 38.72
N THR A 192 -42.00 -12.99 37.99
CA THR A 192 -41.03 -13.18 36.90
C THR A 192 -39.64 -12.97 37.48
N VAL A 193 -38.84 -14.04 37.49
CA VAL A 193 -37.47 -14.01 37.97
C VAL A 193 -36.54 -13.91 36.76
N THR A 194 -35.67 -12.90 36.75
CA THR A 194 -34.63 -12.75 35.74
C THR A 194 -33.28 -13.11 36.35
N VAL A 195 -32.65 -14.17 35.84
CA VAL A 195 -31.30 -14.58 36.22
C VAL A 195 -30.33 -13.99 35.21
N THR A 196 -29.34 -13.24 35.68
CA THR A 196 -28.26 -12.70 34.84
C THR A 196 -26.92 -13.31 35.25
N GLU A 197 -26.41 -14.17 34.39
CA GLU A 197 -25.11 -14.79 34.51
C GLU A 197 -24.03 -13.82 34.02
N ASN A 198 -22.95 -13.70 34.78
CA ASN A 198 -21.85 -12.79 34.48
C ASN A 198 -20.59 -13.60 34.17
N TYR A 199 -19.99 -13.34 33.00
CA TYR A 199 -18.81 -14.04 32.54
C TYR A 199 -17.64 -13.07 32.41
N SER A 200 -16.48 -13.51 32.91
CA SER A 200 -15.20 -12.88 32.60
C SER A 200 -14.61 -13.57 31.37
N ILE A 201 -14.43 -12.83 30.28
CA ILE A 201 -14.00 -13.36 28.99
C ILE A 201 -12.61 -12.79 28.72
N LEU A 202 -11.66 -13.68 28.46
CA LEU A 202 -10.32 -13.32 28.04
C LEU A 202 -10.11 -13.77 26.60
N ARG A 203 -9.51 -12.90 25.80
CA ARG A 203 -9.06 -13.20 24.44
C ARG A 203 -7.66 -12.68 24.28
N GLN A 204 -6.78 -13.58 23.86
CA GLN A 204 -5.44 -13.27 23.44
C GLN A 204 -5.27 -13.78 22.03
N GLY A 205 -4.50 -13.07 21.23
CA GLY A 205 -4.22 -13.46 19.87
C GLY A 205 -3.30 -12.50 19.18
N THR A 206 -2.86 -12.90 18.01
CA THR A 206 -1.99 -12.11 17.15
C THR A 206 -2.71 -11.86 15.84
N VAL A 207 -2.69 -10.61 15.38
CA VAL A 207 -3.28 -10.20 14.10
C VAL A 207 -2.15 -9.71 13.20
N GLN A 208 -1.98 -10.34 12.05
CA GLN A 208 -0.99 -9.92 11.07
C GLN A 208 -1.64 -8.95 10.07
N PHE A 209 -0.92 -7.87 9.79
CA PHE A 209 -1.28 -6.84 8.83
C PHE A 209 -0.28 -6.86 7.68
N ASN A 210 -0.81 -6.86 6.46
CA ASN A 210 -0.01 -6.77 5.25
C ASN A 210 -0.45 -5.52 4.47
N ARG A 211 0.50 -4.63 4.19
CA ARG A 211 0.35 -3.44 3.35
C ARG A 211 -0.78 -2.51 3.77
N VAL A 212 -0.85 -2.16 5.05
CA VAL A 212 -1.78 -1.13 5.52
C VAL A 212 -1.36 0.21 4.93
N PRO A 213 -2.20 0.86 4.10
CA PRO A 213 -1.81 2.07 3.38
C PRO A 213 -1.91 3.33 4.25
N ALA A 214 -1.02 4.29 3.98
CA ALA A 214 -1.19 5.70 4.28
C ALA A 214 -0.61 6.53 3.12
N ASP A 215 -1.33 7.54 2.66
CA ASP A 215 -0.89 8.39 1.57
C ASP A 215 0.18 9.38 2.06
N GLY A 216 1.30 9.45 1.33
CA GLY A 216 2.42 10.34 1.65
C GLY A 216 2.23 11.78 1.17
N SER A 217 0.99 12.22 0.90
CA SER A 217 0.69 13.52 0.28
C SER A 217 -0.29 14.35 1.11
N SER A 218 0.17 15.43 1.72
CA SER A 218 -0.70 16.36 2.46
C SER A 218 -1.74 17.09 1.58
N LYS A 219 -1.63 16.95 0.26
CA LYS A 219 -2.52 17.58 -0.73
C LYS A 219 -3.74 16.71 -1.01
N MET A 220 -3.69 15.45 -0.60
CA MET A 220 -4.80 14.52 -0.65
C MET A 220 -5.45 14.48 0.74
N PRO A 221 -6.73 14.82 0.87
CA PRO A 221 -7.45 14.59 2.12
C PRO A 221 -7.53 13.09 2.43
N ASP A 222 -7.12 12.71 3.63
CA ASP A 222 -7.18 11.33 4.15
C ASP A 222 -8.53 10.66 3.87
N GLU A 223 -9.64 11.38 4.05
CA GLU A 223 -11.00 10.86 3.82
C GLU A 223 -11.21 10.35 2.38
N PHE A 224 -10.64 11.02 1.38
CA PHE A 224 -10.75 10.60 -0.01
C PHE A 224 -9.83 9.42 -0.31
N MET A 225 -8.65 9.36 0.31
CA MET A 225 -7.72 8.24 0.14
C MET A 225 -8.24 6.98 0.85
N ASP A 226 -8.86 7.12 2.02
CA ASP A 226 -9.53 6.03 2.71
C ASP A 226 -10.75 5.52 1.91
N ALA A 227 -11.47 6.38 1.20
CA ALA A 227 -12.67 6.02 0.43
C ALA A 227 -12.39 5.22 -0.85
N ILE A 228 -11.18 5.31 -1.39
CA ILE A 228 -10.76 4.55 -2.58
C ILE A 228 -10.12 3.21 -2.23
N GLU A 229 -9.89 2.96 -0.94
CA GLU A 229 -9.47 1.65 -0.43
C GLU A 229 -10.63 0.65 -0.35
N PRO A 230 -10.35 -0.67 -0.41
CA PRO A 230 -9.02 -1.28 -0.61
C PRO A 230 -8.63 -1.36 -2.08
N TYR A 231 -7.34 -1.14 -2.36
CA TYR A 231 -6.75 -1.48 -3.66
C TYR A 231 -6.55 -2.99 -3.80
N ASN A 232 -6.57 -3.48 -5.04
CA ASN A 232 -6.20 -4.87 -5.32
C ASN A 232 -4.67 -5.03 -5.35
N TYR A 233 -4.07 -5.30 -4.19
CA TYR A 233 -2.62 -5.48 -4.06
C TYR A 233 -2.02 -6.67 -4.82
N ASN A 234 -2.84 -7.56 -5.39
CA ASN A 234 -2.35 -8.61 -6.30
C ASN A 234 -1.88 -8.04 -7.65
N GLU A 235 -2.26 -6.80 -7.95
CA GLU A 235 -1.89 -6.09 -9.19
C GLU A 235 -0.65 -5.21 -9.00
N MET A 236 -0.10 -5.23 -7.77
CA MET A 236 1.11 -4.52 -7.43
C MET A 236 2.32 -5.24 -8.02
N ILE A 237 3.12 -4.50 -8.76
CA ILE A 237 4.33 -4.98 -9.41
C ILE A 237 5.52 -4.09 -9.04
N PRO A 238 6.77 -4.58 -9.14
CA PRO A 238 7.95 -3.75 -8.96
C PRO A 238 7.90 -2.51 -9.84
N PHE A 239 8.30 -1.36 -9.28
CA PHE A 239 8.24 -0.11 -10.01
C PHE A 239 9.30 -0.05 -11.12
N GLU A 240 8.86 0.35 -12.31
CA GLU A 240 9.70 0.70 -13.45
C GLU A 240 9.26 2.03 -14.04
N MET A 241 10.24 2.78 -14.57
CA MET A 241 10.01 4.11 -15.16
C MET A 241 8.97 4.13 -16.28
N GLY A 242 8.84 3.03 -17.03
CA GLY A 242 7.87 2.91 -18.12
C GLY A 242 6.42 3.16 -17.68
N TYR A 243 6.08 2.83 -16.42
CA TYR A 243 4.72 3.01 -15.90
C TYR A 243 4.34 4.46 -15.63
N MET A 244 5.32 5.39 -15.56
CA MET A 244 5.07 6.83 -15.43
C MET A 244 4.75 7.50 -16.77
N THR A 245 4.94 6.82 -17.90
CA THR A 245 4.76 7.41 -19.22
C THR A 245 3.33 7.94 -19.39
N GLY A 246 3.20 9.25 -19.60
CA GLY A 246 1.91 9.93 -19.80
C GLY A 246 1.12 10.22 -18.52
N TYR A 247 1.67 9.94 -17.34
CA TYR A 247 1.04 10.20 -16.05
C TYR A 247 1.92 11.06 -15.15
N LEU A 248 1.29 11.87 -14.31
CA LEU A 248 1.98 12.62 -13.28
C LEU A 248 2.09 11.74 -12.04
N ALA A 249 3.22 11.81 -11.34
CA ALA A 249 3.34 11.24 -10.00
C ALA A 249 3.57 12.38 -9.01
N ASP A 250 2.90 12.32 -7.87
CA ASP A 250 3.15 13.25 -6.79
C ASP A 250 4.33 12.77 -5.96
N ARG A 251 5.17 13.72 -5.55
CA ARG A 251 6.27 13.45 -4.63
C ARG A 251 5.73 13.52 -3.21
N TYR A 252 6.06 12.51 -2.40
CA TYR A 252 5.66 12.53 -1.00
C TYR A 252 6.22 13.76 -0.28
N ASP A 253 5.40 14.33 0.59
CA ASP A 253 5.77 15.39 1.53
C ASP A 253 5.41 15.04 2.98
N VAL A 254 4.70 13.94 3.18
CA VAL A 254 4.49 13.29 4.47
C VAL A 254 5.37 12.04 4.51
N THR A 255 6.22 11.93 5.54
CA THR A 255 7.13 10.80 5.70
C THR A 255 6.43 9.61 6.35
N ALA A 256 6.97 8.40 6.14
CA ALA A 256 6.47 7.19 6.80
C ALA A 256 6.46 7.31 8.34
N GLU A 257 7.34 8.10 8.93
CA GLU A 257 7.35 8.33 10.37
C GLU A 257 6.15 9.20 10.81
N GLN A 258 5.81 10.22 10.02
CA GLN A 258 4.67 11.10 10.32
C GLN A 258 3.34 10.34 10.26
N ASP A 259 3.18 9.43 9.29
CA ASP A 259 1.96 8.61 9.13
C ASP A 259 1.86 7.41 10.08
N ARG A 260 2.96 7.04 10.72
CA ARG A 260 3.04 5.87 11.62
C ARG A 260 1.93 5.84 12.67
N ASN A 261 1.63 6.98 13.28
CA ASN A 261 0.59 7.08 14.31
C ASN A 261 -0.82 6.81 13.77
N ARG A 262 -1.13 7.29 12.55
CA ARG A 262 -2.41 7.05 11.87
C ARG A 262 -2.57 5.56 11.59
N VAL A 263 -1.56 4.94 10.98
CA VAL A 263 -1.57 3.51 10.64
C VAL A 263 -1.65 2.63 11.88
N ASN A 264 -0.87 2.93 12.92
CA ASN A 264 -0.94 2.19 14.19
C ASN A 264 -2.32 2.28 14.85
N THR A 265 -3.01 3.42 14.72
CA THR A 265 -4.38 3.57 15.23
C THR A 265 -5.37 2.72 14.44
N ARG A 266 -5.23 2.67 13.09
CA ARG A 266 -6.01 1.77 12.24
C ARG A 266 -5.77 0.31 12.61
N MET A 267 -4.52 -0.13 12.72
CA MET A 267 -4.16 -1.51 13.10
C MET A 267 -4.72 -1.89 14.48
N ARG A 268 -4.62 -1.00 15.48
CA ARG A 268 -5.18 -1.24 16.82
C ARG A 268 -6.70 -1.41 16.78
N THR A 269 -7.39 -0.53 16.05
CA THR A 269 -8.85 -0.57 15.93
C THR A 269 -9.30 -1.86 15.25
N SER A 270 -8.73 -2.18 14.09
CA SER A 270 -9.01 -3.42 13.35
C SER A 270 -8.71 -4.67 14.17
N SER A 271 -7.63 -4.67 14.95
CA SER A 271 -7.28 -5.79 15.85
C SER A 271 -8.31 -5.97 16.96
N ALA A 272 -8.71 -4.88 17.60
CA ALA A 272 -9.73 -4.89 18.65
C ALA A 272 -11.07 -5.42 18.12
N ASP A 273 -11.48 -4.95 16.95
CA ASP A 273 -12.71 -5.38 16.29
C ASP A 273 -12.65 -6.87 15.92
N LYS A 274 -11.54 -7.32 15.34
CA LYS A 274 -11.36 -8.73 14.97
C LYS A 274 -11.40 -9.66 16.18
N ILE A 275 -10.78 -9.27 17.30
CA ILE A 275 -10.84 -10.04 18.53
C ILE A 275 -12.25 -10.02 19.14
N ARG A 276 -12.94 -8.87 19.11
CA ARG A 276 -14.32 -8.74 19.57
C ARG A 276 -15.26 -9.66 18.79
N GLU A 277 -15.11 -9.79 17.47
CA GLU A 277 -15.91 -10.68 16.60
C GLU A 277 -15.81 -12.17 16.98
N THR A 278 -14.70 -12.58 17.63
CA THR A 278 -14.52 -13.96 18.13
C THR A 278 -15.34 -14.26 19.39
N VAL A 279 -15.83 -13.23 20.08
CA VAL A 279 -16.60 -13.38 21.31
C VAL A 279 -18.09 -13.45 20.96
N ARG A 280 -18.63 -14.67 20.92
CA ARG A 280 -20.01 -14.96 20.55
C ARG A 280 -20.74 -15.65 21.70
N GLY A 281 -22.08 -15.58 21.70
CA GLY A 281 -22.94 -16.29 22.66
C GLY A 281 -23.30 -15.50 23.92
N TYR A 282 -23.05 -14.20 23.97
CA TYR A 282 -23.42 -13.32 25.09
C TYR A 282 -24.45 -12.27 24.63
N HIS A 283 -25.41 -11.93 25.49
CA HIS A 283 -26.41 -10.89 25.22
C HIS A 283 -25.80 -9.48 25.28
N THR A 284 -24.87 -9.26 26.21
CA THR A 284 -24.10 -8.02 26.28
C THR A 284 -22.61 -8.32 26.36
N LEU A 285 -21.80 -7.43 25.80
CA LEU A 285 -20.35 -7.53 25.81
C LEU A 285 -19.72 -6.15 26.06
N LEU A 286 -19.17 -5.98 27.26
CA LEU A 286 -18.53 -4.74 27.70
C LEU A 286 -17.02 -4.92 27.81
N PRO A 287 -16.20 -4.12 27.11
CA PRO A 287 -14.75 -4.17 27.24
C PRO A 287 -14.33 -3.74 28.65
N ARG A 288 -13.33 -4.42 29.21
CA ARG A 288 -12.74 -4.12 30.53
C ARG A 288 -11.27 -3.77 30.43
N ARG A 289 -10.54 -4.45 29.54
CA ARG A 289 -9.14 -4.21 29.25
C ARG A 289 -8.91 -4.37 27.75
N SER A 290 -8.08 -3.51 27.19
CA SER A 290 -7.67 -3.58 25.80
C SER A 290 -6.20 -3.21 25.69
N ASN A 291 -5.34 -4.21 25.78
CA ASN A 291 -3.90 -4.04 25.61
C ASN A 291 -3.54 -4.54 24.22
N ILE A 292 -3.12 -3.64 23.34
CA ILE A 292 -2.73 -3.96 21.96
C ILE A 292 -1.36 -3.37 21.70
N TYR A 293 -0.40 -4.26 21.48
CA TYR A 293 0.97 -3.91 21.14
C TYR A 293 1.19 -4.13 19.65
N ILE A 294 1.62 -3.10 18.93
CA ILE A 294 1.93 -3.19 17.50
C ILE A 294 3.44 -3.33 17.35
N ARG A 295 3.85 -4.35 16.62
CA ARG A 295 5.20 -4.54 16.10
C ARG A 295 5.17 -4.19 14.62
N GLU A 296 5.82 -3.10 14.25
CA GLU A 296 5.99 -2.74 12.85
C GLU A 296 7.13 -3.58 12.27
N ASP A 297 6.87 -4.22 11.12
CA ASP A 297 7.83 -5.13 10.49
C ASP A 297 8.57 -4.43 9.35
N LYS A 298 7.84 -3.98 8.33
CA LYS A 298 8.42 -3.30 7.16
C LYS A 298 7.49 -2.22 6.63
N VAL A 299 8.06 -1.18 6.05
CA VAL A 299 7.31 -0.18 5.26
C VAL A 299 7.84 -0.20 3.84
N HIS A 300 6.90 -0.26 2.90
CA HIS A 300 7.19 -0.15 1.47
C HIS A 300 6.69 1.18 0.93
N TYR A 301 7.41 1.71 -0.04
CA TYR A 301 6.98 2.89 -0.79
C TYR A 301 6.35 2.47 -2.12
N ALA A 302 5.14 2.93 -2.41
CA ALA A 302 4.42 2.55 -3.61
C ALA A 302 3.72 3.72 -4.29
N PHE A 303 3.55 3.62 -5.60
CA PHE A 303 2.66 4.49 -6.36
C PHE A 303 1.33 3.82 -6.66
N LEU A 304 0.24 4.45 -6.21
CA LEU A 304 -1.13 4.00 -6.46
C LEU A 304 -1.84 4.95 -7.44
N PRO A 305 -2.60 4.42 -8.43
CA PRO A 305 -3.16 5.22 -9.51
C PRO A 305 -4.49 5.85 -9.07
N VAL A 306 -4.60 7.17 -9.22
CA VAL A 306 -5.82 7.93 -8.92
C VAL A 306 -6.22 8.77 -10.13
N TRP A 307 -7.49 8.69 -10.51
CA TRP A 307 -8.09 9.63 -11.45
C TRP A 307 -8.71 10.79 -10.68
N MET A 308 -8.20 11.98 -10.92
CA MET A 308 -8.65 13.20 -10.25
C MET A 308 -9.34 14.14 -11.22
N LEU A 309 -10.42 14.76 -10.73
CA LEU A 309 -11.08 15.87 -11.37
C LEU A 309 -11.20 17.01 -10.36
N THR A 310 -10.60 18.15 -10.66
CA THR A 310 -10.72 19.37 -9.86
C THR A 310 -11.69 20.33 -10.53
N THR A 311 -12.79 20.65 -9.86
CA THR A 311 -13.74 21.68 -10.29
C THR A 311 -13.51 22.96 -9.49
N LYS A 312 -13.48 24.12 -10.16
CA LYS A 312 -13.42 25.45 -9.51
C LYS A 312 -14.80 26.06 -9.37
#